data_AF-A0A2U8DPE1-F1
#
_entry.id   AF-A0A2U8DPE1-F1
#
_cell.length_a   1.000
_cell.length_b   1.000
_cell.length_c   1.000
_cell.angle_alpha   90.00
_cell.angle_beta   90.00
_cell.angle_gamma   90.00
#
_symmetry.space_group_name_H-M   'P 1'
#
loop_
_entity.id
_entity.type
_entity.pdbx_description
1 polymer ?
#
loop_
_entity_poly.entity_id
_entity_poly.type
_entity_poly.pdbx_seq_one_letter_code
_entity_poly.pdbx_strand_id
1 'polypeptide(L)'
;MIEKEYKTISLNQLETEEYELNNDNIGEIQILNIKRDISKCYRVVLELSKEAMIGFGISAIRLEEGLPENYDIRTEPLGSPCANQPMGFFLTPDSSELFVYGKEYGTLKENSINITNSNIHNNKNISKKRMNILVDMECNDDNYEIYHIGFNNVARVRVYEDENELTSKCDVIFRLSKGAFLGLGTSLIRIAHKYKEGDIYLNSYMEQNRELGFYLTNESPLLEIRCKKFESAFCYDNNIV
;
A
#
# COMPACT_ATOMS: atom_id res chain seq x y z
N MET A 1 -20.04 -25.73 8.16
CA MET A 1 -19.37 -25.23 6.94
C MET A 1 -19.45 -23.74 7.01
N ILE A 2 -18.32 -23.06 7.15
CA ILE A 2 -18.25 -21.62 6.95
C ILE A 2 -18.15 -21.44 5.44
N GLU A 3 -19.01 -20.62 4.87
CA GLU A 3 -19.03 -20.33 3.44
C GLU A 3 -17.91 -19.34 3.16
N LYS A 4 -16.84 -19.79 2.48
CA LYS A 4 -15.69 -18.95 2.18
C LYS A 4 -16.11 -17.77 1.30
N GLU A 5 -15.90 -16.56 1.79
CA GLU A 5 -16.16 -15.33 1.07
C GLU A 5 -14.93 -14.92 0.24
N TYR A 6 -15.12 -14.67 -1.05
CA TYR A 6 -14.04 -14.26 -1.96
C TYR A 6 -14.38 -12.96 -2.66
N LYS A 7 -13.41 -12.04 -2.73
CA LYS A 7 -13.51 -10.84 -3.57
C LYS A 7 -12.81 -11.04 -4.91
N THR A 8 -13.48 -10.68 -6.00
CA THR A 8 -12.91 -10.80 -7.35
C THR A 8 -12.28 -9.48 -7.79
N ILE A 9 -10.97 -9.50 -8.05
CA ILE A 9 -10.20 -8.33 -8.49
C ILE A 9 -9.83 -8.49 -9.96
N SER A 10 -10.24 -7.53 -10.80
CA SER A 10 -9.80 -7.47 -12.20
C SER A 10 -8.35 -6.99 -12.30
N LEU A 11 -7.50 -7.72 -13.04
CA LEU A 11 -6.14 -7.28 -13.35
C LEU A 11 -6.07 -6.17 -14.41
N ASN A 12 -7.16 -5.97 -15.15
CA ASN A 12 -7.30 -4.85 -16.06
C ASN A 12 -8.04 -3.72 -15.33
N GLN A 13 -7.55 -2.49 -15.51
CA GLN A 13 -8.28 -1.31 -15.07
C GLN A 13 -9.62 -1.22 -15.79
N LEU A 14 -10.67 -0.97 -15.03
CA LEU A 14 -12.04 -0.80 -15.50
C LEU A 14 -12.31 0.69 -15.78
N GLU A 15 -13.35 0.99 -16.55
CA GLU A 15 -13.77 2.38 -16.78
C GLU A 15 -14.17 3.05 -15.45
N THR A 16 -14.89 2.29 -14.62
CA THR A 16 -15.31 2.65 -13.27
C THR A 16 -14.91 1.54 -12.31
N GLU A 17 -14.13 1.89 -11.29
CA GLU A 17 -13.75 0.96 -10.24
C GLU A 17 -14.70 1.06 -9.06
N GLU A 18 -14.86 -0.04 -8.31
CA GLU A 18 -15.76 -0.10 -7.15
C GLU A 18 -15.41 0.96 -6.09
N TYR A 19 -14.12 1.12 -5.80
CA TYR A 19 -13.62 2.12 -4.85
C TYR A 19 -13.78 3.57 -5.31
N GLU A 20 -14.21 3.82 -6.55
CA GLU A 20 -14.43 5.18 -7.07
C GLU A 20 -15.90 5.60 -7.02
N LEU A 21 -16.82 4.65 -6.79
CA LEU A 21 -18.27 4.90 -6.90
C LEU A 21 -18.75 6.02 -5.97
N ASN A 22 -18.19 6.06 -4.75
CA ASN A 22 -18.56 7.04 -3.73
C ASN A 22 -17.64 8.28 -3.74
N ASN A 23 -16.55 8.27 -4.51
CA ASN A 23 -15.50 9.27 -4.46
C ASN A 23 -15.00 9.53 -3.02
N ASP A 24 -14.79 8.47 -2.24
CA ASP A 24 -14.34 8.51 -0.85
C ASP A 24 -13.00 7.79 -0.65
N ASN A 25 -12.32 7.39 -1.73
CA ASN A 25 -11.02 6.72 -1.74
C ASN A 25 -9.87 7.68 -1.41
N ILE A 26 -9.88 8.21 -0.18
CA ILE A 26 -8.97 9.21 0.33
C ILE A 26 -8.05 8.59 1.39
N GLY A 27 -6.77 8.95 1.32
CA GLY A 27 -5.78 8.62 2.32
C GLY A 27 -5.02 9.86 2.79
N GLU A 28 -4.46 9.77 3.98
CA GLU A 28 -3.49 10.72 4.52
C GLU A 28 -2.25 9.94 4.93
N ILE A 29 -1.08 10.46 4.56
CA ILE A 29 0.19 9.93 5.03
C ILE A 29 0.78 10.95 5.99
N GLN A 30 1.28 10.48 7.12
CA GLN A 30 1.93 11.31 8.11
C GLN A 30 3.30 10.75 8.47
N ILE A 31 4.26 11.63 8.67
CA ILE A 31 5.59 11.29 9.16
C ILE A 31 5.74 11.91 10.54
N LEU A 32 6.00 11.08 11.55
CA LEU A 32 6.28 11.55 12.91
C LEU A 32 7.77 11.41 13.23
N ASN A 33 8.41 12.51 13.63
CA ASN A 33 9.75 12.50 14.19
C ASN A 33 9.67 12.96 15.65
N ILE A 34 9.93 12.06 16.59
CA ILE A 34 9.80 12.32 18.04
C ILE A 34 8.41 12.95 18.34
N LYS A 35 7.34 12.33 17.83
CA LYS A 35 5.94 12.76 17.96
C LYS A 35 5.59 14.12 17.30
N ARG A 36 6.52 14.75 16.59
CA ARG A 36 6.25 15.94 15.79
C ARG A 36 5.93 15.53 14.36
N ASP A 37 4.82 16.02 13.86
CA ASP A 37 4.49 15.91 12.44
C ASP A 37 5.45 16.76 11.60
N ILE A 38 6.14 16.11 10.67
CA ILE A 38 7.09 16.74 9.74
C ILE A 38 6.66 16.57 8.27
N SER A 39 5.48 16.04 8.00
CA SER A 39 5.04 15.56 6.68
C SER A 39 5.25 16.51 5.51
N LYS A 40 4.97 17.82 5.69
CA LYS A 40 4.88 18.80 4.57
C LYS A 40 6.15 19.02 3.75
N CYS A 41 7.33 18.72 4.30
CA CYS A 41 8.62 18.98 3.62
C CYS A 41 9.33 17.69 3.19
N TYR A 42 8.64 16.55 3.27
CA TYR A 42 9.28 15.25 3.19
C TYR A 42 8.64 14.38 2.12
N ARG A 43 9.36 13.34 1.71
CA ARG A 43 8.83 12.26 0.87
C ARG A 43 8.93 10.93 1.59
N VAL A 44 7.93 10.08 1.38
CA VAL A 44 7.94 8.67 1.78
C VAL A 44 8.20 7.83 0.54
N VAL A 45 9.22 6.98 0.60
CA VAL A 45 9.52 5.99 -0.45
C VAL A 45 9.22 4.60 0.11
N LEU A 46 8.27 3.93 -0.50
CA LEU A 46 7.91 2.54 -0.22
C LEU A 46 8.42 1.65 -1.36
N GLU A 47 9.54 0.97 -1.12
CA GLU A 47 10.11 0.01 -2.06
C GLU A 47 9.55 -1.38 -1.77
N LEU A 48 8.92 -2.03 -2.75
CA LEU A 48 8.24 -3.32 -2.58
C LEU A 48 8.76 -4.34 -3.58
N SER A 49 9.03 -5.56 -3.09
CA SER A 49 9.10 -6.72 -3.98
C SER A 49 7.75 -7.00 -4.62
N LYS A 50 7.74 -7.80 -5.68
CA LYS A 50 6.50 -8.25 -6.32
C LYS A 50 5.59 -8.95 -5.31
N GLU A 51 6.17 -9.82 -4.49
CA GLU A 51 5.47 -10.58 -3.46
C GLU A 51 4.95 -9.67 -2.34
N ALA A 52 5.71 -8.64 -1.95
CA ALA A 52 5.26 -7.64 -0.97
C ALA A 52 4.08 -6.82 -1.49
N MET A 53 4.05 -6.48 -2.79
CA MET A 53 2.90 -5.81 -3.40
C MET A 53 1.65 -6.70 -3.39
N ILE A 54 1.80 -8.01 -3.63
CA ILE A 54 0.68 -8.96 -3.56
C ILE A 54 0.18 -9.08 -2.12
N GLY A 55 1.09 -9.31 -1.17
CA GLY A 55 0.76 -9.42 0.25
C GLY A 55 0.07 -8.17 0.77
N PHE A 56 0.67 -7.00 0.56
CA PHE A 56 0.07 -5.72 0.95
C PHE A 56 -1.27 -5.50 0.24
N GLY A 57 -1.36 -5.85 -1.04
CA GLY A 57 -2.58 -5.74 -1.81
C GLY A 57 -3.74 -6.54 -1.23
N ILE A 58 -3.49 -7.80 -0.87
CA ILE A 58 -4.47 -8.69 -0.25
C ILE A 58 -4.85 -8.19 1.14
N SER A 59 -3.87 -7.86 1.99
CA SER A 59 -4.13 -7.32 3.33
C SER A 59 -4.97 -6.05 3.27
N ALA A 60 -4.66 -5.11 2.36
CA ALA A 60 -5.44 -3.89 2.20
C ALA A 60 -6.88 -4.18 1.75
N ILE A 61 -7.11 -5.11 0.82
CA ILE A 61 -8.47 -5.48 0.39
C ILE A 61 -9.28 -6.09 1.54
N ARG A 62 -8.66 -6.92 2.39
CA ARG A 62 -9.34 -7.46 3.58
C ARG A 62 -9.75 -6.39 4.59
N LEU A 63 -9.11 -5.22 4.53
CA LEU A 63 -9.43 -4.06 5.36
C LEU A 63 -10.42 -3.09 4.68
N GLU A 64 -11.05 -3.47 3.57
CA GLU A 64 -12.00 -2.60 2.87
C GLU A 64 -13.24 -2.27 3.69
N GLU A 65 -13.65 -3.14 4.61
CA GLU A 65 -14.71 -2.85 5.58
C GLU A 65 -14.27 -1.82 6.63
N GLY A 66 -13.01 -1.39 6.56
CA GLY A 66 -12.36 -0.44 7.44
C GLY A 66 -11.74 -1.10 8.66
N LEU A 67 -10.91 -0.33 9.35
CA LEU A 67 -10.44 -0.67 10.69
C LEU A 67 -11.35 -0.02 11.73
N PRO A 68 -11.64 -0.70 12.86
CA PRO A 68 -12.32 -0.06 13.98
C PRO A 68 -11.59 1.22 14.42
N GLU A 69 -12.35 2.19 14.91
CA GLU A 69 -11.77 3.45 15.41
C GLU A 69 -10.74 3.16 16.52
N ASN A 70 -9.58 3.81 16.44
CA ASN A 70 -8.41 3.59 17.32
C ASN A 70 -7.71 2.22 17.19
N TYR A 71 -8.09 1.41 16.20
CA TYR A 71 -7.32 0.21 15.87
C TYR A 71 -6.24 0.55 14.84
N ASP A 72 -5.04 0.04 15.09
CA ASP A 72 -3.88 0.28 14.24
C ASP A 72 -3.13 -1.02 13.96
N ILE A 73 -2.68 -1.16 12.72
CA ILE A 73 -1.82 -2.26 12.31
C ILE A 73 -0.39 -1.74 12.21
N ARG A 74 0.53 -2.42 12.90
CA ARG A 74 1.95 -2.06 12.97
C ARG A 74 2.77 -3.09 12.24
N THR A 75 3.50 -2.65 11.22
CA THR A 75 4.55 -3.46 10.60
C THR A 75 5.89 -2.96 11.09
N GLU A 76 6.60 -3.82 11.83
CA GLU A 76 7.91 -3.49 12.40
C GLU A 76 9.07 -4.09 11.59
N PRO A 77 10.20 -3.38 11.44
CA PRO A 77 11.39 -3.89 10.76
C PRO A 77 11.93 -5.20 11.33
N LEU A 78 12.43 -6.06 10.45
CA LEU A 78 13.25 -7.21 10.83
C LEU A 78 14.44 -6.74 11.68
N GLY A 79 14.77 -7.52 12.71
CA GLY A 79 15.73 -7.13 13.74
C GLY A 79 15.13 -6.34 14.91
N SER A 80 13.89 -5.84 14.81
CA SER A 80 13.11 -5.39 15.97
C SER A 80 12.70 -6.59 16.85
N PRO A 81 12.62 -6.44 18.19
CA PRO A 81 12.02 -7.45 19.07
C PRO A 81 10.58 -7.82 18.73
N CYS A 82 9.86 -6.96 18.00
CA CYS A 82 8.47 -7.14 17.60
C CYS A 82 8.28 -7.23 16.09
N ALA A 83 9.35 -7.59 15.35
CA ALA A 83 9.31 -7.82 13.91
C ALA A 83 8.14 -8.73 13.50
N ASN A 84 7.37 -8.30 12.51
CA ASN A 84 6.12 -8.94 12.11
C ASN A 84 5.79 -8.61 10.65
N GLN A 85 4.63 -9.07 10.16
CA GLN A 85 4.18 -8.84 8.77
C GLN A 85 2.65 -8.75 8.63
N PRO A 86 1.92 -8.03 9.50
CA PRO A 86 0.45 -8.03 9.47
C PRO A 86 -0.15 -7.40 8.21
N MET A 87 0.64 -6.60 7.47
CA MET A 87 0.27 -6.10 6.15
C MET A 87 0.80 -6.97 5.00
N GLY A 88 1.14 -8.24 5.25
CA GLY A 88 1.52 -9.20 4.23
C GLY A 88 2.97 -9.08 3.72
N PHE A 89 3.82 -8.29 4.37
CA PHE A 89 5.24 -8.16 4.03
C PHE A 89 6.11 -7.90 5.25
N PHE A 90 7.39 -8.28 5.15
CA PHE A 90 8.43 -7.94 6.10
C PHE A 90 9.11 -6.63 5.72
N LEU A 91 9.43 -5.82 6.71
CA LEU A 91 10.25 -4.62 6.52
C LEU A 91 11.73 -4.95 6.71
N THR A 92 12.59 -4.44 5.82
CA THR A 92 14.04 -4.53 6.00
C THR A 92 14.51 -3.75 7.24
N PRO A 93 15.61 -4.14 7.91
CA PRO A 93 16.08 -3.54 9.17
C PRO A 93 16.38 -2.03 9.10
N ASP A 94 16.68 -1.51 7.91
CA ASP A 94 16.92 -0.08 7.70
C ASP A 94 15.63 0.73 7.46
N SER A 95 14.45 0.13 7.60
CA SER A 95 13.16 0.79 7.39
C SER A 95 12.67 1.56 8.61
N SER A 96 11.83 2.57 8.37
CA SER A 96 10.93 3.11 9.40
C SER A 96 9.84 2.09 9.73
N GLU A 97 9.30 2.15 10.94
CA GLU A 97 8.05 1.47 11.28
C GLU A 97 6.90 2.02 10.44
N LEU A 98 5.98 1.14 10.04
CA LEU A 98 4.79 1.49 9.30
C LEU A 98 3.53 1.22 10.14
N PHE A 99 2.73 2.25 10.32
CA PHE A 99 1.44 2.17 10.97
C PHE A 99 0.33 2.37 9.94
N VAL A 100 -0.73 1.58 10.04
CA VAL A 100 -1.89 1.66 9.15
C VAL A 100 -3.15 1.79 9.99
N TYR A 101 -3.93 2.83 9.73
CA TYR A 101 -5.19 3.15 10.41
C TYR A 101 -6.33 3.29 9.41
N GLY A 102 -7.55 2.97 9.87
CA GLY A 102 -8.77 3.40 9.22
C GLY A 102 -9.12 4.83 9.60
N LYS A 103 -9.54 5.65 8.63
CA LYS A 103 -10.07 6.99 8.87
C LYS A 103 -11.09 7.36 7.80
N GLU A 104 -12.24 7.86 8.23
CA GLU A 104 -13.26 8.41 7.33
C GLU A 104 -12.93 9.86 6.99
N TYR A 105 -12.97 10.19 5.70
CA TYR A 105 -12.66 11.53 5.19
C TYR A 105 -13.86 12.23 4.54
N GLY A 106 -14.97 11.53 4.32
CA GLY A 106 -16.02 11.99 3.41
C GLY A 106 -15.57 11.86 1.95
N THR A 107 -15.99 12.79 1.10
CA THR A 107 -15.79 12.73 -0.35
C THR A 107 -14.64 13.60 -0.85
N LEU A 108 -14.16 13.33 -2.08
CA LEU A 108 -13.11 14.12 -2.73
C LEU A 108 -13.48 15.61 -2.84
N LYS A 109 -14.77 15.89 -3.11
CA LYS A 109 -15.30 17.25 -3.20
C LYS A 109 -15.20 17.99 -1.87
N GLU A 110 -15.53 17.33 -0.76
CA GLU A 110 -15.46 17.91 0.59
C GLU A 110 -14.01 18.19 0.99
N ASN A 111 -13.07 17.38 0.52
CA ASN A 111 -11.64 17.54 0.79
C ASN A 111 -10.91 18.45 -0.22
N SER A 112 -11.64 19.09 -1.14
CA SER A 112 -11.05 19.95 -2.18
C SER A 112 -9.93 19.24 -2.98
N ILE A 113 -10.07 17.94 -3.21
CA ILE A 113 -9.16 17.14 -4.01
C ILE A 113 -9.62 17.22 -5.47
N ASN A 114 -8.81 17.85 -6.31
CA ASN A 114 -9.06 17.94 -7.75
C ASN A 114 -8.30 16.83 -8.48
N ILE A 115 -9.02 15.96 -9.17
CA ILE A 115 -8.40 14.89 -9.98
C ILE A 115 -7.99 15.48 -11.34
N THR A 116 -6.70 15.54 -11.60
CA THR A 116 -6.20 15.73 -12.97
C THR A 116 -6.26 14.40 -13.70
N ASN A 117 -7.24 14.23 -14.59
CA ASN A 117 -7.23 13.10 -15.52
C ASN A 117 -6.05 13.30 -16.49
N SER A 118 -4.88 12.75 -16.15
CA SER A 118 -3.83 12.56 -17.14
C SER A 118 -4.39 11.58 -18.18
N ASN A 119 -4.67 12.08 -19.38
CA ASN A 119 -5.12 11.29 -20.52
C ASN A 119 -4.17 10.11 -20.79
N ILE A 120 -4.45 8.93 -20.22
CA ILE A 120 -3.90 7.67 -20.71
C ILE A 120 -4.97 7.01 -21.58
N HIS A 121 -5.28 7.66 -22.69
CA HIS A 121 -5.71 6.92 -23.86
C HIS A 121 -4.47 6.31 -24.50
N ASN A 122 -4.14 5.09 -24.08
CA ASN A 122 -3.53 4.12 -24.98
C ASN A 122 -4.48 2.94 -25.10
N ASN A 123 -5.53 3.20 -25.88
CA ASN A 123 -6.45 2.23 -26.44
C ASN A 123 -5.72 1.34 -27.48
N LYS A 124 -4.70 0.60 -27.06
CA LYS A 124 -4.00 -0.37 -27.89
C LYS A 124 -4.06 -1.74 -27.23
N ASN A 125 -5.00 -2.53 -27.74
CA ASN A 125 -5.16 -3.97 -27.55
C ASN A 125 -5.45 -4.42 -26.11
N ILE A 126 -6.67 -4.15 -25.64
CA ILE A 126 -7.27 -4.94 -24.56
C ILE A 126 -7.37 -6.38 -25.06
N SER A 127 -6.42 -7.21 -24.62
CA SER A 127 -6.58 -8.66 -24.59
C SER A 127 -7.98 -8.98 -24.02
N LYS A 128 -8.84 -9.59 -24.84
CA LYS A 128 -10.21 -10.00 -24.45
C LYS A 128 -10.26 -11.00 -23.29
N LYS A 129 -9.12 -11.49 -22.81
CA LYS A 129 -9.06 -12.39 -21.67
C LYS A 129 -9.03 -11.56 -20.39
N ARG A 130 -10.21 -11.35 -19.80
CA ARG A 130 -10.32 -10.83 -18.42
C ARG A 130 -9.60 -11.80 -17.50
N MET A 131 -8.46 -11.37 -16.97
CA MET A 131 -7.78 -12.09 -15.90
C MET A 131 -8.23 -11.47 -14.59
N ASN A 132 -8.81 -12.30 -13.74
CA ASN A 132 -9.26 -11.92 -12.41
C ASN A 132 -8.49 -12.74 -11.38
N ILE A 133 -8.34 -12.17 -10.20
CA ILE A 133 -7.82 -12.83 -9.02
C ILE A 133 -8.93 -12.93 -8.00
N LEU A 134 -8.95 -14.05 -7.28
CA LEU A 134 -9.83 -14.23 -6.14
C LEU A 134 -9.01 -13.99 -4.88
N VAL A 135 -9.44 -13.02 -4.08
CA VAL A 135 -8.90 -12.73 -2.76
C VAL A 135 -9.79 -13.43 -1.75
N ASP A 136 -9.22 -14.33 -0.96
CA ASP A 136 -9.92 -14.95 0.17
C ASP A 136 -10.09 -13.90 1.27
N MET A 137 -11.34 -13.57 1.61
CA MET A 137 -11.67 -12.54 2.60
C MET A 137 -11.57 -13.09 4.03
N GLU A 138 -11.46 -14.40 4.22
CA GLU A 138 -11.23 -14.98 5.54
C GLU A 138 -9.76 -14.81 5.95
N CYS A 139 -9.53 -14.15 7.08
CA CYS A 139 -8.22 -14.00 7.73
C CYS A 139 -7.89 -15.19 8.66
N ASN A 140 -8.43 -16.38 8.39
CA ASN A 140 -8.44 -17.50 9.35
C ASN A 140 -7.35 -18.55 9.09
N ASP A 141 -6.54 -18.39 8.04
CA ASP A 141 -5.50 -19.34 7.70
C ASP A 141 -4.21 -18.60 7.29
N ASP A 142 -3.46 -18.12 8.29
CA ASP A 142 -2.13 -17.51 8.16
C ASP A 142 -1.17 -18.36 7.29
N ASN A 143 -1.46 -19.65 7.14
CA ASN A 143 -0.68 -20.56 6.32
C ASN A 143 -0.76 -20.23 4.82
N TYR A 144 -1.90 -19.80 4.28
CA TYR A 144 -2.07 -19.70 2.83
C TYR A 144 -1.17 -18.63 2.19
N GLU A 145 -0.97 -17.49 2.87
CA GLU A 145 -0.07 -16.45 2.38
C GLU A 145 1.40 -16.85 2.52
N ILE A 146 1.79 -17.43 3.67
CA ILE A 146 3.16 -17.91 3.89
C ILE A 146 3.61 -18.89 2.80
N TYR A 147 2.71 -19.77 2.31
CA TYR A 147 3.05 -20.74 1.25
C TYR A 147 3.08 -20.15 -0.18
N HIS A 148 2.35 -19.07 -0.46
CA HIS A 148 2.20 -18.56 -1.83
C HIS A 148 3.09 -17.36 -2.17
N ILE A 149 3.36 -16.46 -1.22
CA ILE A 149 4.31 -15.35 -1.41
C ILE A 149 5.73 -15.69 -0.89
N GLY A 150 5.83 -16.74 -0.06
CA GLY A 150 7.09 -17.15 0.57
C GLY A 150 7.69 -16.04 1.43
N PHE A 151 8.95 -16.21 1.85
CA PHE A 151 9.72 -15.18 2.55
C PHE A 151 10.31 -14.13 1.60
N ASN A 152 9.76 -13.97 0.38
CA ASN A 152 10.22 -12.99 -0.61
C ASN A 152 9.40 -11.70 -0.59
N ASN A 153 8.38 -11.64 0.28
CA ASN A 153 7.54 -10.48 0.54
C ASN A 153 8.27 -9.42 1.39
N VAL A 154 9.35 -8.88 0.83
CA VAL A 154 10.19 -7.89 1.49
C VAL A 154 9.90 -6.50 0.96
N ALA A 155 9.80 -5.56 1.90
CA ALA A 155 9.58 -4.15 1.66
C ALA A 155 10.63 -3.30 2.38
N ARG A 156 10.79 -2.08 1.92
CA ARG A 156 11.57 -1.06 2.61
C ARG A 156 10.83 0.28 2.61
N VAL A 157 10.73 0.89 3.79
CA VAL A 157 10.14 2.22 3.97
C VAL A 157 11.25 3.20 4.27
N ARG A 158 11.33 4.29 3.49
CA ARG A 158 12.31 5.35 3.70
C ARG A 158 11.66 6.72 3.72
N VAL A 159 12.27 7.61 4.50
CA VAL A 159 11.84 9.00 4.63
C VAL A 159 12.99 9.91 4.22
N TYR A 160 12.71 10.86 3.33
CA TYR A 160 13.71 11.81 2.86
C TYR A 160 13.25 13.27 3.02
N GLU A 161 14.20 14.12 3.38
CA GLU A 161 14.14 15.58 3.24
C GLU A 161 15.08 15.94 2.07
N ASP A 162 14.52 16.28 0.91
CA ASP A 162 15.26 16.34 -0.35
C ASP A 162 16.06 15.04 -0.58
N GLU A 163 17.39 15.12 -0.67
CA GLU A 163 18.29 13.98 -0.86
C GLU A 163 18.80 13.37 0.46
N ASN A 164 18.44 13.95 1.61
CA ASN A 164 18.89 13.48 2.92
C ASN A 164 17.93 12.44 3.49
N GLU A 165 18.43 11.24 3.78
CA GLU A 165 17.64 10.17 4.38
C GLU A 165 17.51 10.34 5.90
N LEU A 166 16.27 10.32 6.42
CA LEU A 166 15.93 10.47 7.84
C LEU A 166 15.13 9.29 8.41
N THR A 167 15.04 8.19 7.67
CA THR A 167 14.29 6.96 7.97
C THR A 167 14.38 6.53 9.44
N SER A 168 15.59 6.36 9.99
CA SER A 168 15.83 5.85 11.36
C SER A 168 15.26 6.69 12.51
N LYS A 169 14.75 7.89 12.24
CA LYS A 169 14.21 8.83 13.26
C LYS A 169 12.70 9.06 13.13
N CYS A 170 12.06 8.34 12.21
CA CYS A 170 10.71 8.63 11.80
C CYS A 170 9.82 7.38 11.85
N ASP A 171 8.57 7.61 12.25
CA ASP A 171 7.46 6.68 12.06
C ASP A 171 6.65 7.13 10.85
N VAL A 172 6.23 6.18 10.01
CA VAL A 172 5.38 6.46 8.86
C VAL A 172 3.99 5.92 9.12
N ILE A 173 2.99 6.78 8.95
CA ILE A 173 1.59 6.48 9.26
C ILE A 173 0.75 6.64 8.01
N PHE A 174 0.01 5.60 7.65
CA PHE A 174 -1.02 5.61 6.61
C PHE A 174 -2.38 5.63 7.29
N ARG A 175 -3.21 6.61 6.95
CA ARG A 175 -4.62 6.69 7.39
C ARG A 175 -5.51 6.64 6.18
N LEU A 176 -6.14 5.49 5.94
CA LEU A 176 -6.88 5.22 4.71
C LEU A 176 -8.38 5.09 5.01
N SER A 177 -9.22 5.61 4.11
CA SER A 177 -10.63 5.26 4.10
C SER A 177 -10.85 3.84 3.60
N LYS A 178 -12.08 3.34 3.75
CA LYS A 178 -12.53 2.05 3.18
C LYS A 178 -12.25 1.96 1.67
N GLY A 179 -12.67 2.99 0.93
CA GLY A 179 -12.40 3.10 -0.50
C GLY A 179 -10.90 3.14 -0.81
N ALA A 180 -10.10 3.81 0.02
CA ALA A 180 -8.65 3.89 -0.18
C ALA A 180 -7.95 2.56 0.07
N PHE A 181 -8.40 1.76 1.04
CA PHE A 181 -7.90 0.39 1.25
C PHE A 181 -8.15 -0.49 0.03
N LEU A 182 -9.39 -0.54 -0.46
CA LEU A 182 -9.75 -1.31 -1.66
C LEU A 182 -9.00 -0.81 -2.90
N GLY A 183 -8.89 0.50 -3.06
CA GLY A 183 -8.18 1.15 -4.15
C GLY A 183 -6.70 0.82 -4.17
N LEU A 184 -6.00 1.10 -3.08
CA LEU A 184 -4.58 0.76 -2.91
C LEU A 184 -4.34 -0.73 -3.13
N GLY A 185 -5.16 -1.58 -2.49
CA GLY A 185 -4.96 -3.02 -2.56
C GLY A 185 -5.15 -3.58 -3.97
N THR A 186 -6.19 -3.13 -4.67
CA THR A 186 -6.43 -3.47 -6.08
C THR A 186 -5.28 -3.03 -6.97
N SER A 187 -4.79 -1.80 -6.78
CA SER A 187 -3.70 -1.24 -7.58
C SER A 187 -2.38 -1.95 -7.35
N LEU A 188 -2.02 -2.27 -6.10
CA LEU A 188 -0.80 -3.02 -5.80
C LEU A 188 -0.80 -4.41 -6.44
N ILE A 189 -1.92 -5.14 -6.39
CA ILE A 189 -2.06 -6.43 -7.07
C ILE A 189 -1.86 -6.28 -8.59
N ARG A 190 -2.42 -5.24 -9.21
CA ARG A 190 -2.26 -4.98 -10.65
C ARG A 190 -0.82 -4.64 -11.01
N ILE A 191 -0.17 -3.79 -10.22
CA ILE A 191 1.24 -3.43 -10.39
C ILE A 191 2.10 -4.68 -10.28
N ALA A 192 1.87 -5.54 -9.28
CA ALA A 192 2.60 -6.80 -9.11
C ALA A 192 2.48 -7.74 -10.33
N HIS A 193 1.34 -7.75 -11.02
CA HIS A 193 1.15 -8.58 -12.23
C HIS A 193 1.82 -8.01 -13.48
N LYS A 194 2.12 -6.71 -13.48
CA LYS A 194 2.89 -6.01 -14.52
C LYS A 194 4.31 -5.67 -14.05
N TYR A 195 4.74 -6.29 -12.95
CA TYR A 195 5.92 -5.88 -12.21
C TYR A 195 7.16 -5.84 -13.09
N LYS A 196 7.86 -4.71 -13.00
CA LYS A 196 9.16 -4.51 -13.60
C LYS A 196 10.02 -3.72 -12.62
N GLU A 197 11.19 -4.27 -12.30
CA GLU A 197 12.13 -3.63 -11.38
C GLU A 197 12.54 -2.25 -11.87
N GLY A 198 12.54 -1.27 -10.95
CA GLY A 198 12.84 0.13 -11.22
C GLY A 198 11.63 0.98 -11.64
N ASP A 199 10.45 0.39 -11.85
CA ASP A 199 9.22 1.17 -12.06
C ASP A 199 8.85 1.96 -10.79
N ILE A 200 8.35 3.18 -10.99
CA ILE A 200 8.05 4.16 -9.93
C ILE A 200 6.63 4.67 -10.14
N TYR A 201 5.84 4.68 -9.07
CA TYR A 201 4.49 5.22 -9.02
C TYR A 201 4.43 6.32 -7.97
N LEU A 202 4.17 7.54 -8.42
CA LEU A 202 4.07 8.71 -7.55
C LEU A 202 2.62 8.98 -7.18
N ASN A 203 2.39 9.49 -5.98
CA ASN A 203 1.11 10.05 -5.58
C ASN A 203 1.35 11.25 -4.66
N SER A 204 0.73 12.38 -4.97
CA SER A 204 0.81 13.58 -4.16
C SER A 204 -0.49 14.36 -4.22
N TYR A 205 -0.67 15.29 -3.28
CA TYR A 205 -1.82 16.18 -3.33
C TYR A 205 -1.90 17.01 -4.63
N MET A 206 -0.74 17.41 -5.16
CA MET A 206 -0.63 18.26 -6.36
C MET A 206 -0.71 17.47 -7.67
N GLU A 207 -0.26 16.22 -7.66
CA GLU A 207 -0.25 15.29 -8.80
C GLU A 207 -0.92 13.99 -8.37
N GLN A 208 -2.24 14.07 -8.24
CA GLN A 208 -3.09 12.97 -7.80
C GLN A 208 -3.05 11.84 -8.82
N ASN A 209 -2.51 10.69 -8.43
CA ASN A 209 -2.35 9.57 -9.34
C ASN A 209 -3.44 8.51 -9.13
N ARG A 210 -4.38 8.47 -10.08
CA ARG A 210 -5.43 7.45 -10.12
C ARG A 210 -4.88 6.02 -10.18
N GLU A 211 -3.65 5.81 -10.67
CA GLU A 211 -3.05 4.47 -10.79
C GLU A 211 -2.85 3.77 -9.45
N LEU A 212 -2.67 4.50 -8.35
CA LEU A 212 -2.58 3.90 -7.01
C LEU A 212 -3.94 3.61 -6.39
N GLY A 213 -5.05 4.01 -7.02
CA GLY A 213 -6.41 3.68 -6.59
C GLY A 213 -6.92 4.52 -5.41
N PHE A 214 -6.14 5.45 -4.87
CA PHE A 214 -6.55 6.36 -3.80
C PHE A 214 -5.88 7.73 -3.94
N TYR A 215 -6.45 8.73 -3.28
CA TYR A 215 -6.03 10.12 -3.37
C TYR A 215 -5.52 10.64 -2.04
N LEU A 216 -4.45 11.44 -2.07
CA LEU A 216 -3.85 11.98 -0.85
C LEU A 216 -4.46 13.32 -0.44
N THR A 217 -4.61 13.56 0.86
CA THR A 217 -4.94 14.90 1.39
C THR A 217 -3.78 15.88 1.22
N ASN A 218 -4.06 17.18 1.31
CA ASN A 218 -3.04 18.25 1.25
C ASN A 218 -2.07 18.28 2.45
N GLU A 219 -2.35 17.51 3.49
CA GLU A 219 -1.47 17.34 4.64
C GLU A 219 -0.43 16.22 4.41
N SER A 220 -0.60 15.42 3.35
CA SER A 220 0.28 14.29 3.07
C SER A 220 1.61 14.72 2.40
N PRO A 221 2.72 14.02 2.69
CA PRO A 221 3.93 14.11 1.90
C PRO A 221 3.72 13.54 0.49
N LEU A 222 4.72 13.72 -0.38
CA LEU A 222 4.83 12.90 -1.59
C LEU A 222 5.01 11.43 -1.20
N LEU A 223 4.17 10.56 -1.75
CA LEU A 223 4.35 9.12 -1.71
C LEU A 223 4.97 8.64 -3.01
N GLU A 224 5.99 7.80 -2.90
CA GLU A 224 6.61 7.10 -4.00
C GLU A 224 6.59 5.59 -3.73
N ILE A 225 5.95 4.81 -4.61
CA ILE A 225 5.99 3.35 -4.58
C ILE A 225 6.96 2.86 -5.65
N ARG A 226 7.97 2.10 -5.28
CA ARG A 226 8.99 1.56 -6.20
C ARG A 226 8.93 0.04 -6.29
N CYS A 227 8.95 -0.48 -7.51
CA CYS A 227 9.21 -1.90 -7.77
C CYS A 227 10.69 -2.20 -7.53
N LYS A 228 11.03 -2.94 -6.47
CA LYS A 228 12.42 -3.28 -6.14
C LYS A 228 12.59 -4.75 -5.82
N LYS A 229 13.59 -5.39 -6.43
CA LYS A 229 13.94 -6.76 -6.08
C LYS A 229 14.70 -6.77 -4.76
N PHE A 230 14.32 -7.68 -3.88
CA PHE A 230 15.01 -7.94 -2.63
C PHE A 230 15.45 -9.41 -2.58
N GLU A 231 16.46 -9.69 -1.75
CA GLU A 231 16.68 -11.03 -1.22
C GLU A 231 15.50 -11.46 -0.33
N SER A 232 15.46 -12.74 0.06
CA SER A 232 14.46 -13.23 1.01
C SER A 232 14.62 -12.58 2.40
N ALA A 233 13.53 -12.54 3.18
CA ALA A 233 13.49 -12.02 4.54
C ALA A 233 14.56 -12.65 5.45
N PHE A 234 14.90 -13.93 5.24
CA PHE A 234 15.97 -14.63 5.96
C PHE A 234 17.35 -13.98 5.83
N CYS A 235 17.62 -13.30 4.71
CA CYS A 235 18.89 -12.59 4.52
C CYS A 235 18.98 -11.31 5.35
N TYR A 236 17.87 -10.86 5.91
CA TYR A 236 17.77 -9.64 6.72
C TYR A 236 17.49 -9.94 8.20
N ASP A 237 17.01 -11.13 8.51
CA ASP A 237 16.80 -11.57 9.89
C ASP A 237 18.08 -12.10 10.50
N ASN A 238 18.80 -11.23 11.20
CA ASN A 238 20.04 -11.58 11.89
C ASN A 238 19.83 -12.49 13.11
N ASN A 239 18.59 -12.82 13.49
CA ASN A 239 18.28 -13.72 14.59
C ASN A 239 18.21 -15.20 14.16
N ILE A 240 18.37 -15.50 12.87
CA ILE A 240 18.39 -16.86 12.33
C ILE A 240 19.85 -17.28 12.16
N VAL A 241 20.41 -17.86 13.22
CA VAL A 241 21.69 -18.57 13.24
C VAL A 241 21.42 -20.07 13.40
#